data_AF-A0A5Y1YDE4-F1
#
_entry.id   AF-A0A5Y1YDE4-F1
#
_cell.length_a   1.000
_cell.length_b   1.000
_cell.length_c   1.000
_cell.angle_alpha   90.00
_cell.angle_beta   90.00
_cell.angle_gamma   90.00
#
_symmetry.space_group_name_H-M   'P 1'
#
loop_
_entity.id
_entity.type
_entity.pdbx_description
1 polymer ?
#
loop_
_entity_poly.entity_id
_entity_poly.type
_entity_poly.pdbx_seq_one_letter_code
_entity_poly.pdbx_strand_id
1 'polypeptide(L)'
;MKVELTDGQKAELEFLHRACRDKRECDRIKAILLASEDWSVPMIAQALRLHETSVQRHISEYLNKGKLMPENGGSDSHLSETQTVELTEYLTNNLLPTTQAIIALVDEWWGVRYTVAGMTKWLHRNGFSYRKPVGVPHKCSAQAQQAFVETYEKLKQEAGDDEPILFIDGVHPTQGTKLAYGWMPAGKKAHV
;
A
#
# COMPACT_ATOMS: atom_id res chain seq x y z
N MET A 1 -3.06 -42.30 12.49
CA MET A 1 -2.38 -42.15 11.20
C MET A 1 -0.89 -42.13 11.49
N LYS A 2 -0.12 -43.10 10.98
CA LYS A 2 1.31 -43.21 11.27
C LYS A 2 2.08 -42.33 10.29
N VAL A 3 2.97 -41.48 10.78
CA VAL A 3 3.83 -40.61 9.96
C VAL A 3 5.23 -41.20 10.00
N GLU A 4 5.73 -41.67 8.86
CA GLU A 4 7.10 -42.16 8.76
C GLU A 4 7.96 -41.05 8.15
N LEU A 5 8.91 -40.55 8.93
CA LEU A 5 9.88 -39.54 8.52
C LEU A 5 11.28 -40.12 8.58
N THR A 6 12.12 -39.79 7.61
CA THR A 6 13.55 -40.08 7.68
C THR A 6 14.25 -39.14 8.68
N ASP A 7 15.42 -39.52 9.17
CA ASP A 7 16.21 -38.67 10.07
C ASP A 7 16.54 -37.31 9.44
N GLY A 8 16.79 -37.28 8.12
CA GLY A 8 16.99 -36.04 7.38
C GLY A 8 15.75 -35.15 7.35
N GLN A 9 14.56 -35.72 7.17
CA GLN A 9 13.30 -34.96 7.21
C GLN A 9 13.01 -34.40 8.62
N LYS A 10 13.30 -35.18 9.67
CA LYS A 10 13.15 -34.72 11.06
C LYS A 10 14.09 -33.54 11.34
N ALA A 11 15.36 -33.66 10.96
CA ALA A 11 16.33 -32.58 11.13
C ALA A 11 15.92 -31.29 10.39
N GLU A 12 15.43 -31.42 9.16
CA GLU A 12 14.94 -30.28 8.37
C GLU A 12 13.72 -29.61 9.03
N LEU A 13 12.74 -30.40 9.46
CA LEU A 13 11.56 -29.88 10.16
C LEU A 13 11.94 -29.19 11.48
N GLU A 14 12.88 -29.74 12.24
CA GLU A 14 13.41 -29.08 13.44
C GLU A 14 14.08 -27.74 13.12
N PHE A 15 14.89 -27.70 12.06
CA PHE A 15 15.54 -26.47 11.61
C PHE A 15 14.51 -25.41 11.21
N LEU A 16 13.53 -25.78 10.38
CA LEU A 16 12.43 -24.89 9.97
C LEU A 16 11.61 -24.40 11.17
N HIS A 17 11.32 -25.27 12.13
CA HIS A 17 10.59 -24.89 13.34
C HIS A 17 11.35 -23.85 14.18
N ARG A 18 12.69 -23.97 14.28
CA ARG A 18 13.53 -23.00 15.02
C ARG A 18 13.64 -21.66 14.30
N ALA A 19 13.65 -21.67 12.97
CA ALA A 19 13.74 -20.45 12.16
C ALA A 19 12.41 -19.70 12.02
N CYS A 20 11.28 -20.43 12.01
CA CYS A 20 9.96 -19.87 11.77
C CYS A 20 9.46 -19.04 12.98
N ARG A 21 8.80 -17.92 12.67
CA ARG A 21 8.10 -17.05 13.65
C ARG A 21 6.59 -17.09 13.53
N ASP A 22 6.06 -17.62 12.42
CA ASP A 22 4.61 -17.79 12.24
C ASP A 22 4.13 -18.99 13.05
N LYS A 23 3.33 -18.73 14.09
CA LYS A 23 2.76 -19.75 14.95
C LYS A 23 2.00 -20.83 14.18
N ARG A 24 1.35 -20.49 13.07
CA ARG A 24 0.56 -21.43 12.25
C ARG A 24 1.44 -22.46 11.57
N GLU A 25 2.59 -22.04 11.06
CA GLU A 25 3.58 -22.92 10.44
C GLU A 25 4.31 -23.73 11.53
N CYS A 26 4.69 -23.11 12.65
CA CYS A 26 5.27 -23.83 13.78
C CYS A 26 4.35 -24.95 14.29
N ASP A 27 3.05 -24.69 14.49
CA ASP A 27 2.11 -25.68 15.01
C ASP A 27 1.83 -26.81 13.98
N ARG A 28 1.94 -26.53 12.68
CA ARG A 28 1.93 -27.57 11.64
C ARG A 28 3.15 -28.48 11.74
N ILE A 29 4.35 -27.90 11.84
CA ILE A 29 5.60 -28.66 11.96
C ILE A 29 5.59 -29.54 13.21
N LYS A 30 5.19 -28.99 14.37
CA LYS A 30 5.06 -29.78 15.62
C LYS A 30 4.09 -30.95 15.46
N ALA A 31 2.93 -30.75 14.81
CA ALA A 31 1.96 -31.82 14.62
C ALA A 31 2.54 -32.99 13.80
N ILE A 32 3.39 -32.69 12.82
CA ILE A 32 4.06 -33.70 11.97
C ILE A 32 5.15 -34.42 12.77
N LEU A 33 6.00 -33.69 13.49
CA LEU A 33 7.06 -34.26 14.31
C LEU A 33 6.49 -35.17 15.41
N LEU A 34 5.52 -34.68 16.19
CA LEU A 34 4.88 -35.45 17.26
C LEU A 34 4.16 -36.70 16.71
N ALA A 35 3.52 -36.60 15.53
CA ALA A 35 2.90 -37.77 14.90
C ALA A 35 3.94 -38.80 14.42
N SER A 36 5.17 -38.39 14.11
CA SER A 36 6.29 -39.28 13.80
C SER A 36 6.96 -39.90 15.04
N GLU A 37 6.64 -39.37 16.22
CA GLU A 37 7.05 -39.83 17.55
C GLU A 37 5.93 -40.67 18.22
N ASP A 38 5.00 -41.19 17.42
CA ASP A 38 3.88 -42.03 17.84
C ASP A 38 2.86 -41.36 18.80
N TRP A 39 2.82 -40.01 18.86
CA TRP A 39 1.77 -39.32 19.59
C TRP A 39 0.42 -39.48 18.88
N SER A 40 -0.62 -39.79 19.65
CA SER A 40 -1.98 -39.88 19.11
C SER A 40 -2.53 -38.50 18.72
N VAL A 41 -3.42 -38.44 17.73
CA VAL A 41 -4.08 -37.20 17.30
C VAL A 41 -4.71 -36.44 18.48
N PRO A 42 -5.44 -37.09 19.42
CA PRO A 42 -5.96 -36.41 20.61
C PRO A 42 -4.87 -35.81 21.50
N MET A 43 -3.73 -36.49 21.68
CA MET A 43 -2.61 -35.97 22.48
C MET A 43 -1.98 -34.74 21.83
N ILE A 44 -1.76 -34.78 20.52
CA ILE A 44 -1.21 -33.66 19.74
C ILE A 44 -2.20 -32.48 19.78
N ALA A 45 -3.48 -32.73 19.58
CA ALA A 45 -4.54 -31.74 19.64
C ALA A 45 -4.58 -31.03 21.00
N GLN A 46 -4.49 -31.82 22.09
CA GLN A 46 -4.43 -31.29 23.45
C GLN A 46 -3.16 -30.46 23.71
N ALA A 47 -1.99 -30.93 23.27
CA ALA A 47 -0.72 -30.25 23.47
C ALA A 47 -0.65 -28.91 22.71
N LEU A 48 -1.14 -28.89 21.46
CA LEU A 48 -1.15 -27.70 20.61
C LEU A 48 -2.38 -26.80 20.81
N ARG A 49 -3.36 -27.25 21.61
CA ARG A 49 -4.67 -26.60 21.78
C ARG A 49 -5.38 -26.35 20.45
N LEU A 50 -5.35 -27.36 19.60
CA LEU A 50 -6.03 -27.40 18.30
C LEU A 50 -7.15 -28.43 18.32
N HIS A 51 -8.13 -28.27 17.44
CA HIS A 51 -9.14 -29.31 17.21
C HIS A 51 -8.51 -30.52 16.51
N GLU A 52 -8.95 -31.73 16.86
CA GLU A 52 -8.39 -32.98 16.30
C GLU A 52 -8.44 -33.03 14.77
N THR A 53 -9.52 -32.55 14.16
CA THR A 53 -9.65 -32.48 12.69
C THR A 53 -8.62 -31.55 12.04
N SER A 54 -8.20 -30.49 12.73
CA SER A 54 -7.14 -29.59 12.25
C SER A 54 -5.79 -30.29 12.27
N VAL A 55 -5.50 -31.05 13.33
CA VAL A 55 -4.28 -31.86 13.44
C VAL A 55 -4.25 -32.91 12.34
N GLN A 56 -5.35 -33.66 12.14
CA GLN A 56 -5.46 -34.63 11.05
C GLN A 56 -5.19 -33.98 9.68
N ARG A 57 -5.84 -32.83 9.41
CA ARG A 57 -5.63 -32.09 8.16
C ARG A 57 -4.18 -31.67 7.98
N HIS A 58 -3.52 -31.13 9.01
CA HIS A 58 -2.11 -30.72 8.92
C HIS A 58 -1.20 -31.88 8.53
N ILE A 59 -1.38 -33.03 9.19
CA ILE A 59 -0.57 -34.20 8.89
C ILE A 59 -0.87 -34.73 7.47
N SER A 60 -2.15 -34.82 7.09
CA SER A 60 -2.54 -35.28 5.75
C SER A 60 -2.06 -34.33 4.64
N GLU A 61 -2.10 -33.02 4.82
CA GLU A 61 -1.60 -32.04 3.85
C GLU A 61 -0.08 -32.15 3.67
N TYR A 62 0.67 -32.41 4.75
CA TYR A 62 2.09 -32.67 4.66
C TYR A 62 2.40 -33.97 3.90
N LEU A 63 1.74 -35.07 4.27
CA LEU A 63 1.97 -36.37 3.61
C LEU A 63 1.63 -36.35 2.12
N ASN A 64 0.58 -35.63 1.72
CA ASN A 64 0.13 -35.60 0.33
C ASN A 64 0.85 -34.55 -0.53
N LYS A 65 1.26 -33.42 0.06
CA LYS A 65 1.72 -32.24 -0.69
C LYS A 65 3.00 -31.58 -0.15
N GLY A 66 3.59 -32.09 0.93
CA GLY A 66 4.72 -31.47 1.62
C GLY A 66 4.38 -30.10 2.24
N LYS A 67 3.10 -29.82 2.48
CA LYS A 67 2.63 -28.47 2.82
C LYS A 67 2.89 -28.11 4.28
N LEU A 68 3.78 -27.14 4.51
CA LEU A 68 4.10 -26.61 5.85
C LEU A 68 3.48 -25.23 6.11
N MET A 69 3.25 -24.45 5.06
CA MET A 69 2.69 -23.10 5.18
C MET A 69 1.19 -23.05 4.87
N PRO A 70 0.43 -22.16 5.53
CA PRO A 70 -0.92 -21.82 5.08
C PRO A 70 -0.85 -21.09 3.73
N GLU A 71 -1.73 -21.45 2.79
CA GLU A 71 -1.86 -20.78 1.47
C GLU A 71 -2.69 -19.47 1.57
N ASN A 72 -2.72 -18.86 2.75
CA ASN A 72 -3.49 -17.64 2.99
C ASN A 72 -2.70 -16.45 2.41
N GLY A 73 -2.65 -16.36 1.09
CA GLY A 73 -2.16 -15.18 0.36
C GLY A 73 -3.27 -14.14 0.20
N GLY A 74 -2.87 -12.87 0.08
CA GLY A 74 -3.80 -11.85 -0.43
C GLY A 74 -4.18 -12.14 -1.88
N SER A 75 -5.19 -11.45 -2.39
CA SER A 75 -5.50 -11.50 -3.83
C SER A 75 -4.43 -10.77 -4.63
N ASP A 76 -4.08 -11.34 -5.78
CA ASP A 76 -3.30 -10.64 -6.79
C ASP A 76 -4.11 -9.47 -7.40
N SER A 77 -3.39 -8.52 -7.99
CA SER A 77 -4.01 -7.44 -8.74
C SER A 77 -4.70 -8.00 -10.00
N HIS A 78 -5.85 -7.42 -10.38
CA HIS A 78 -6.45 -7.73 -11.68
C HIS A 78 -5.67 -7.12 -12.85
N LEU A 79 -4.89 -6.07 -12.60
CA LEU A 79 -3.98 -5.48 -13.58
C LEU A 79 -2.64 -6.20 -13.59
N SER A 80 -2.13 -6.48 -14.79
CA SER A 80 -0.76 -6.94 -15.01
C SER A 80 0.26 -5.87 -14.60
N GLU A 81 1.53 -6.26 -14.56
CA GLU A 81 2.62 -5.33 -14.30
C GLU A 81 2.71 -4.24 -15.37
N THR A 82 2.56 -4.59 -16.65
CA THR A 82 2.55 -3.64 -17.77
C THR A 82 1.40 -2.63 -17.67
N GLN A 83 0.17 -3.12 -17.39
CA GLN A 83 -1.01 -2.28 -17.19
C GLN A 83 -0.85 -1.38 -15.96
N THR A 84 -0.20 -1.88 -14.91
CA THR A 84 0.04 -1.12 -13.69
C THR A 84 0.99 0.06 -13.94
N VAL A 85 2.06 -0.16 -14.71
CA VAL A 85 2.99 0.91 -15.11
C VAL A 85 2.26 1.95 -15.96
N GLU A 86 1.52 1.52 -16.97
CA GLU A 86 0.79 2.41 -17.88
C GLU A 86 -0.26 3.25 -17.15
N LEU A 87 -1.07 2.64 -16.27
CA LEU A 87 -2.04 3.36 -15.46
C LEU A 87 -1.36 4.35 -14.51
N THR A 88 -0.25 3.96 -13.89
CA THR A 88 0.50 4.82 -12.96
C THR A 88 1.08 6.04 -13.66
N GLU A 89 1.63 5.86 -14.86
CA GLU A 89 2.13 6.97 -15.68
C GLU A 89 1.00 7.92 -16.08
N TYR A 90 -0.12 7.37 -16.54
CA TYR A 90 -1.28 8.18 -16.91
C TYR A 90 -1.83 9.00 -15.74
N LEU A 91 -2.05 8.38 -14.58
CA LEU A 91 -2.55 9.05 -13.36
C LEU A 91 -1.55 10.03 -12.75
N THR A 92 -0.26 9.88 -13.05
CA THR A 92 0.75 10.86 -12.64
C THR A 92 0.65 12.13 -13.47
N ASN A 93 0.33 12.01 -14.76
CA ASN A 93 0.24 13.12 -15.70
C ASN A 93 -1.17 13.74 -15.79
N ASN A 94 -2.20 13.01 -15.37
CA ASN A 94 -3.59 13.44 -15.48
C ASN A 94 -4.29 13.32 -14.12
N LEU A 95 -4.80 14.44 -13.60
CA LEU A 95 -5.55 14.45 -12.35
C LEU A 95 -6.96 13.90 -12.57
N LEU A 96 -7.23 12.69 -12.08
CA LEU A 96 -8.58 12.14 -12.05
C LEU A 96 -9.28 12.43 -10.71
N PRO A 97 -10.48 13.05 -10.73
CA PRO A 97 -11.11 13.58 -9.51
C PRO A 97 -11.84 12.52 -8.68
N THR A 98 -12.16 11.36 -9.26
CA THR A 98 -12.92 10.30 -8.59
C THR A 98 -12.36 8.91 -8.91
N THR A 99 -12.55 7.97 -7.98
CA THR A 99 -12.19 6.56 -8.20
C THR A 99 -13.03 5.95 -9.32
N GLN A 100 -14.29 6.38 -9.49
CA GLN A 100 -15.17 5.90 -10.55
C GLN A 100 -14.65 6.26 -11.94
N ALA A 101 -14.07 7.44 -12.12
CA ALA A 101 -13.44 7.82 -13.38
C ALA A 101 -12.26 6.90 -13.72
N ILE A 102 -11.45 6.53 -12.72
CA ILE A 102 -10.34 5.58 -12.88
C ILE A 102 -10.87 4.18 -13.23
N ILE A 103 -11.95 3.74 -12.58
CA ILE A 103 -12.57 2.44 -12.90
C ILE A 103 -13.09 2.40 -14.34
N ALA A 104 -13.76 3.47 -14.79
CA ALA A 104 -14.26 3.57 -16.16
C ALA A 104 -13.11 3.54 -17.17
N LEU A 105 -12.02 4.26 -16.90
CA LEU A 105 -10.81 4.25 -17.73
C LEU A 105 -10.22 2.84 -17.85
N VAL A 106 -10.12 2.12 -16.74
CA VAL A 106 -9.57 0.76 -16.69
C VAL A 106 -10.46 -0.26 -17.41
N ASP A 107 -11.78 -0.13 -17.31
CA ASP A 107 -12.73 -0.95 -18.08
C ASP A 107 -12.64 -0.63 -19.58
N GLU A 108 -12.47 0.64 -19.95
CA GLU A 108 -12.30 1.06 -21.35
C GLU A 108 -11.00 0.55 -21.97
N TRP A 109 -9.88 0.67 -21.25
CA TRP A 109 -8.56 0.30 -21.78
C TRP A 109 -8.35 -1.20 -21.87
N TRP A 110 -8.85 -1.95 -20.88
CA TRP A 110 -8.50 -3.36 -20.73
C TRP A 110 -9.68 -4.29 -20.42
N GLY A 111 -10.92 -3.78 -20.33
CA GLY A 111 -12.10 -4.57 -19.99
C GLY A 111 -12.07 -5.13 -18.55
N VAL A 112 -11.24 -4.55 -17.68
CA VAL A 112 -11.06 -5.01 -16.30
C VAL A 112 -11.96 -4.20 -15.37
N ARG A 113 -12.89 -4.87 -14.70
CA ARG A 113 -13.81 -4.21 -13.77
C ARG A 113 -13.34 -4.28 -12.33
N TYR A 114 -13.11 -3.11 -11.75
CA TYR A 114 -12.86 -2.96 -10.33
C TYR A 114 -14.12 -2.50 -9.57
N THR A 115 -14.24 -2.96 -8.33
CA THR A 115 -15.09 -2.26 -7.36
C THR A 115 -14.41 -0.98 -6.87
N VAL A 116 -15.18 -0.02 -6.37
CA VAL A 116 -14.64 1.23 -5.78
C VAL A 116 -13.62 0.93 -4.68
N ALA A 117 -13.93 -0.01 -3.78
CA ALA A 117 -13.01 -0.42 -2.72
C ALA A 117 -11.75 -1.09 -3.28
N GLY A 118 -11.89 -1.93 -4.31
CA GLY A 118 -10.77 -2.59 -4.96
C GLY A 118 -9.81 -1.59 -5.62
N MET A 119 -10.35 -0.65 -6.41
CA MET A 119 -9.54 0.38 -7.05
C MET A 119 -8.89 1.33 -6.03
N THR A 120 -9.61 1.71 -4.97
CA THR A 120 -9.03 2.53 -3.88
C THR A 120 -7.83 1.82 -3.23
N LYS A 121 -7.96 0.52 -2.93
CA LYS A 121 -6.84 -0.28 -2.39
C LYS A 121 -5.68 -0.37 -3.38
N TRP A 122 -5.98 -0.56 -4.66
CA TRP A 122 -4.97 -0.59 -5.72
C TRP A 122 -4.21 0.74 -5.80
N LEU A 123 -4.91 1.88 -5.74
CA LEU A 123 -4.31 3.21 -5.75
C LEU A 123 -3.37 3.42 -4.56
N HIS A 124 -3.80 3.07 -3.35
CA HIS A 124 -2.94 3.15 -2.17
C HIS A 124 -1.71 2.23 -2.27
N ARG A 125 -1.89 0.99 -2.76
CA ARG A 125 -0.78 0.04 -2.95
C ARG A 125 0.25 0.55 -3.96
N ASN A 126 -0.19 1.29 -4.98
CA ASN A 126 0.68 1.89 -6.00
C ASN A 126 1.10 3.33 -5.65
N GLY A 127 0.99 3.73 -4.38
CA GLY A 127 1.55 4.99 -3.90
C GLY A 127 0.74 6.24 -4.28
N PHE A 128 -0.54 6.11 -4.62
CA PHE A 128 -1.43 7.26 -4.82
C PHE A 128 -2.17 7.64 -3.53
N SER A 129 -2.58 8.90 -3.45
CA SER A 129 -3.38 9.43 -2.36
C SER A 129 -4.38 10.46 -2.87
N TYR A 130 -5.56 10.49 -2.26
CA TYR A 130 -6.60 11.45 -2.59
C TYR A 130 -6.37 12.77 -1.85
N ARG A 131 -6.09 13.85 -2.57
CA ARG A 131 -5.73 15.15 -1.99
C ARG A 131 -6.25 16.31 -2.83
N LYS A 132 -6.25 17.49 -2.21
CA LYS A 132 -6.47 18.76 -2.91
C LYS A 132 -5.13 19.22 -3.51
N PRO A 133 -5.07 19.54 -4.82
CA PRO A 133 -3.86 20.07 -5.42
C PRO A 133 -3.52 21.44 -4.82
N VAL A 134 -2.24 21.79 -4.86
CA VAL A 134 -1.79 23.11 -4.42
C VAL A 134 -2.08 24.08 -5.56
N GLY A 135 -2.97 25.05 -5.33
CA GLY A 135 -3.26 26.07 -6.33
C GLY A 135 -2.01 26.89 -6.61
N VAL A 136 -1.63 26.98 -7.88
CA VAL A 136 -0.63 27.96 -8.32
C VAL A 136 -1.36 29.28 -8.59
N PRO A 137 -0.89 30.42 -8.08
CA PRO A 137 -1.47 31.70 -8.43
C PRO A 137 -1.48 31.87 -9.95
N HIS A 138 -2.64 32.16 -10.53
CA HIS A 138 -2.81 32.28 -11.98
C HIS A 138 -1.87 33.33 -12.62
N LYS A 139 -1.43 34.32 -11.83
CA LYS A 139 -0.51 35.39 -12.25
C LYS A 139 0.95 35.17 -11.82
N CYS A 140 1.35 33.93 -11.51
CA CYS A 140 2.72 33.64 -11.11
C CYS A 140 3.70 33.86 -12.29
N SER A 141 4.58 34.85 -12.18
CA SER A 141 5.66 35.12 -13.14
C SER A 141 6.98 35.25 -12.39
N ALA A 142 7.93 34.36 -12.69
CA ALA A 142 9.25 34.37 -12.06
C ALA A 142 9.98 35.70 -12.30
N GLN A 143 9.86 36.25 -13.52
CA GLN A 143 10.46 37.54 -13.87
C GLN A 143 9.82 38.70 -13.08
N ALA A 144 8.49 38.71 -12.92
CA ALA A 144 7.80 39.74 -12.14
C ALA A 144 8.13 39.64 -10.65
N GLN A 145 8.27 38.42 -10.11
CA GLN A 145 8.72 38.20 -8.74
C GLN A 145 10.14 38.72 -8.52
N GLN A 146 11.05 38.44 -9.45
CA GLN A 146 12.44 38.89 -9.34
C GLN A 146 12.55 40.42 -9.41
N ALA A 147 11.84 41.06 -10.35
CA ALA A 147 11.76 42.51 -10.43
C ALA A 147 11.16 43.15 -9.16
N PHE A 148 10.15 42.51 -8.56
CA PHE A 148 9.58 42.96 -7.29
C PHE A 148 10.59 42.87 -6.15
N VAL A 149 11.33 41.75 -6.02
CA VAL A 149 12.36 41.57 -4.99
C VAL A 149 13.45 42.65 -5.10
N GLU A 150 13.94 42.91 -6.32
CA GLU A 150 14.95 43.95 -6.54
C GLU A 150 14.45 45.35 -6.15
N THR A 151 13.19 45.65 -6.47
CA THR A 151 12.55 46.94 -6.13
C THR A 151 12.35 47.06 -4.62
N TYR A 152 11.93 45.97 -3.97
CA TYR A 152 11.69 45.93 -2.53
C TYR A 152 12.97 46.05 -1.71
N GLU A 153 14.06 45.37 -2.11
CA GLU A 153 15.35 45.48 -1.41
C GLU A 153 15.91 46.90 -1.51
N LYS A 154 15.76 47.59 -2.65
CA LYS A 154 16.11 49.02 -2.77
C LYS A 154 15.28 49.89 -1.85
N LEU A 155 13.96 49.72 -1.86
CA LEU A 155 13.05 50.46 -0.98
C LEU A 155 13.43 50.28 0.50
N LYS A 156 13.81 49.06 0.90
CA LYS A 156 14.23 48.74 2.26
C LYS A 156 15.54 49.43 2.66
N GLN A 157 16.48 49.56 1.72
CA GLN A 157 17.72 50.32 1.95
C GLN A 157 17.46 51.82 2.07
N GLU A 158 16.54 52.36 1.27
CA GLU A 158 16.20 53.79 1.27
C GLU A 158 15.39 54.21 2.50
N ALA A 159 14.45 53.38 2.96
CA ALA A 159 13.61 53.65 4.13
C ALA A 159 14.38 53.59 5.46
N GLY A 160 15.45 52.78 5.54
CA GLY A 160 16.24 52.62 6.76
C GLY A 160 15.44 52.07 7.94
N ASP A 161 15.87 52.38 9.17
CA ASP A 161 15.22 51.89 10.40
C ASP A 161 14.11 52.83 10.93
N ASP A 162 14.02 54.05 10.39
CA ASP A 162 13.16 55.12 10.92
C ASP A 162 11.80 55.21 10.21
N GLU A 163 11.62 54.56 9.06
CA GLU A 163 10.38 54.61 8.27
C GLU A 163 9.77 53.21 8.04
N PRO A 164 8.51 52.96 8.47
CA PRO A 164 7.89 51.66 8.31
C PRO A 164 7.40 51.42 6.87
N ILE A 165 7.74 50.26 6.29
CA ILE A 165 7.19 49.83 5.01
C ILE A 165 5.84 49.14 5.23
N LEU A 166 4.79 49.70 4.65
CA LEU A 166 3.42 49.20 4.78
C LEU A 166 2.98 48.45 3.52
N PHE A 167 2.47 47.23 3.70
CA PHE A 167 1.79 46.47 2.66
C PHE A 167 0.29 46.56 2.89
N ILE A 168 -0.43 47.11 1.90
CA ILE A 168 -1.88 47.24 1.95
C ILE A 168 -2.45 46.33 0.86
N ASP A 169 -3.35 45.46 1.25
CA ASP A 169 -4.09 44.60 0.34
C ASP A 169 -5.59 44.75 0.58
N GLY A 170 -6.36 44.69 -0.49
CA GLY A 170 -7.82 44.78 -0.47
C GLY A 170 -8.42 43.42 -0.80
N VAL A 171 -9.08 42.78 0.17
CA VAL A 171 -9.75 41.50 -0.05
C VAL A 171 -11.25 41.70 -0.24
N HIS A 172 -11.81 41.11 -1.29
CA HIS A 172 -13.26 40.89 -1.38
C HIS A 172 -13.64 39.65 -0.56
N PRO A 173 -14.86 39.57 0.01
CA PRO A 173 -15.39 38.32 0.53
C PRO A 173 -15.63 37.36 -0.64
N THR A 174 -14.64 36.55 -0.95
CA THR A 174 -14.70 35.61 -2.06
C THR A 174 -15.00 34.21 -1.54
N GLN A 175 -15.96 33.52 -2.16
CA GLN A 175 -15.98 32.06 -2.13
C GLN A 175 -14.77 31.60 -2.97
N GLY A 176 -13.66 31.30 -2.31
CA GLY A 176 -12.41 30.93 -3.00
C GLY A 176 -12.63 29.79 -4.01
N THR A 177 -11.85 29.81 -5.10
CA THR A 177 -11.90 28.79 -6.14
C THR A 177 -11.76 27.40 -5.51
N LYS A 178 -12.82 26.60 -5.59
CA LYS A 178 -12.82 25.23 -5.06
C LYS A 178 -11.94 24.38 -5.97
N LEU A 179 -10.63 24.31 -5.69
CA LEU A 179 -9.77 23.34 -6.37
C LEU A 179 -10.37 21.94 -6.15
N ALA A 180 -10.62 21.24 -7.26
CA ALA A 180 -11.15 19.90 -7.23
C ALA A 180 -10.12 18.95 -6.61
N TYR A 181 -10.59 18.02 -5.77
CA TYR A 181 -9.75 16.95 -5.24
C TYR A 181 -9.50 15.90 -6.32
N GLY A 182 -8.40 15.17 -6.22
CA GLY A 182 -8.13 14.04 -7.10
C GLY A 182 -7.07 13.08 -6.56
N TRP A 183 -6.87 12.00 -7.30
CA TRP A 183 -5.85 10.99 -7.00
C TRP A 183 -4.50 11.41 -7.57
N MET A 184 -3.46 11.43 -6.73
CA MET A 184 -2.12 11.91 -7.08
C MET A 184 -1.03 11.07 -6.39
N PRO A 185 0.18 10.95 -6.96
CA PRO A 185 1.29 10.28 -6.30
C PRO A 185 1.57 10.87 -4.91
N ALA A 186 1.70 10.00 -3.91
CA ALA A 186 1.96 10.38 -2.53
C ALA A 186 3.35 11.03 -2.41
N GLY A 187 3.44 12.12 -1.66
CA GLY A 187 4.69 12.81 -1.36
C GLY A 187 5.18 13.77 -2.46
N LYS A 188 4.58 13.79 -3.65
CA LYS A 188 4.85 14.81 -4.68
C LYS A 188 3.84 15.95 -4.57
N LYS A 189 4.31 17.21 -4.67
CA LYS A 189 3.42 18.35 -4.85
C LYS A 189 2.87 18.28 -6.27
N ALA A 190 1.60 17.91 -6.41
CA ALA A 190 0.91 18.07 -7.67
C ALA A 190 0.43 19.53 -7.75
N HIS A 191 0.89 20.22 -8.78
CA HIS A 191 0.46 21.56 -9.13
C HIS A 191 -0.63 21.42 -10.19
N VAL A 192 -1.73 22.16 -10.01
CA VAL A 192 -2.78 22.35 -11.02
C VAL A 192 -2.79 23.82 -11.38
#